data_AF-A0A126V006-F1
#
_entry.id   AF-A0A126V006-F1
#
_cell.length_a   1.000
_cell.length_b   1.000
_cell.length_c   1.000
_cell.angle_alpha   90.00
_cell.angle_beta   90.00
_cell.angle_gamma   90.00
#
_symmetry.space_group_name_H-M   'P 1'
#
loop_
_entity.id
_entity.type
_entity.pdbx_description
1 polymer ?
#
loop_
_entity_poly.entity_id
_entity_poly.type
_entity_poly.pdbx_seq_one_letter_code
_entity_poly.pdbx_strand_id
1 'polypeptide(L)'
;MTFQALIPLSGYAGWTFLTRTRESQQEVHDNSPLISREVEYFKENISKISTAKELVNDRTLLKVALGAFGLDADLPNKAFVEKVLVEGSLLEDAFAHRLSDKRYLEMTVAFGFDLGTPRSKLSDFGDKIVKAYKGRQFEVAVGQANEGMRLALTVQRDLTDIANGDMTSNSKWFTVMGNPPLRSVFDTVFNLPSSFGALDLDRQLEVFQDRAERLFGSSDLTQFSDPEKQEELIQQFLVRSQLNSINIGVQSGRAALSLLQNSRSYFSNSQQFF
;
A
#
# COMPACT_ATOMS: atom_id res chain seq x y z
N MET A 1 -24.66 -0.86 6.27
CA MET A 1 -23.78 0.28 6.57
C MET A 1 -22.38 -0.08 6.10
N THR A 2 -21.65 0.85 5.51
CA THR A 2 -20.23 0.65 5.16
C THR A 2 -19.39 0.74 6.43
N PHE A 3 -18.42 -0.17 6.59
CA PHE A 3 -17.48 -0.11 7.71
C PHE A 3 -16.65 1.19 7.64
N GLN A 4 -16.33 1.77 8.80
CA GLN A 4 -15.42 2.89 8.93
C GLN A 4 -14.44 2.61 10.08
N ALA A 5 -13.14 2.75 9.80
CA ALA A 5 -12.12 2.55 10.82
C ALA A 5 -12.20 3.65 11.89
N LEU A 6 -12.11 3.25 13.15
CA LEU A 6 -12.12 4.13 14.32
C LEU A 6 -10.68 4.47 14.71
N ILE A 7 -10.27 5.69 14.39
CA ILE A 7 -8.91 6.21 14.67
C ILE A 7 -9.08 7.62 15.25
N PRO A 8 -9.36 7.75 16.56
CA PRO A 8 -9.70 9.03 17.18
C PRO A 8 -8.48 9.95 17.37
N LEU A 9 -7.27 9.41 17.29
CA LEU A 9 -6.01 10.13 17.49
C LEU A 9 -5.14 10.00 16.25
N SER A 10 -4.25 10.97 16.01
CA SER A 10 -3.28 10.92 14.91
C SER A 10 -1.89 10.49 15.40
N GLY A 11 -1.00 10.14 14.45
CA GLY A 11 0.38 9.73 14.72
C GLY A 11 0.50 8.56 15.67
N TYR A 12 1.58 8.52 16.45
CA TYR A 12 1.91 7.33 17.25
C TYR A 12 0.83 6.95 18.29
N ALA A 13 0.15 7.93 18.89
CA ALA A 13 -0.98 7.65 19.80
C ALA A 13 -2.18 7.02 19.05
N GLY A 14 -2.44 7.46 17.82
CA GLY A 14 -3.43 6.83 16.94
C GLY A 14 -3.03 5.41 16.53
N TRP A 15 -1.75 5.19 16.25
CA TRP A 15 -1.21 3.89 15.89
C TRP A 15 -1.34 2.87 17.01
N THR A 16 -0.90 3.21 18.22
CA THR A 16 -1.05 2.33 19.39
C THR A 16 -2.51 2.00 19.69
N PHE A 17 -3.43 2.97 19.52
CA PHE A 17 -4.87 2.72 19.61
C PHE A 17 -5.35 1.74 18.53
N LEU A 18 -4.98 1.96 17.27
CA LEU A 18 -5.35 1.11 16.15
C LEU A 18 -4.82 -0.31 16.37
N THR A 19 -3.55 -0.48 16.71
CA THR A 19 -2.94 -1.79 16.96
C THR A 19 -3.64 -2.53 18.09
N ARG A 20 -3.98 -1.87 19.19
CA ARG A 20 -4.72 -2.49 20.30
C ARG A 20 -6.15 -2.88 19.95
N THR A 21 -6.81 -2.13 19.05
CA THR A 21 -8.22 -2.36 18.67
C THR A 21 -8.37 -3.10 17.35
N ARG A 22 -7.25 -3.45 16.69
CA ARG A 22 -7.19 -3.96 15.32
C ARG A 22 -8.06 -5.17 15.12
N GLU A 23 -7.90 -6.17 15.99
CA GLU A 23 -8.61 -7.45 15.89
C GLU A 23 -10.13 -7.26 15.86
N SER A 24 -10.67 -6.50 16.82
CA SER A 24 -12.10 -6.20 16.88
C SER A 24 -12.58 -5.37 15.69
N GLN A 25 -11.81 -4.35 15.27
CA GLN A 25 -12.18 -3.54 14.11
C GLN A 25 -12.18 -4.37 12.81
N GLN A 26 -11.19 -5.25 12.65
CA GLN A 26 -11.07 -6.12 11.48
C GLN A 26 -12.19 -7.17 11.45
N GLU A 27 -12.58 -7.73 12.60
CA GLU A 27 -13.72 -8.64 12.69
C GLU A 27 -15.02 -7.96 12.22
N VAL A 28 -15.27 -6.73 12.67
CA VAL A 28 -16.46 -5.96 12.23
C VAL A 28 -16.40 -5.65 10.73
N HIS A 29 -15.22 -5.29 10.21
CA HIS A 29 -15.00 -5.05 8.78
C HIS A 29 -15.26 -6.31 7.95
N ASP A 30 -14.70 -7.45 8.36
CA ASP A 30 -14.75 -8.71 7.65
C ASP A 30 -16.17 -9.32 7.62
N ASN A 31 -16.97 -9.00 8.64
CA ASN A 31 -18.39 -9.37 8.75
C ASN A 31 -19.33 -8.32 8.15
N SER A 32 -18.80 -7.26 7.52
CA SER A 32 -19.64 -6.29 6.82
C SER A 32 -20.33 -6.96 5.62
N PRO A 33 -21.62 -6.65 5.34
CA PRO A 33 -22.38 -7.36 4.30
C PRO A 33 -21.74 -7.36 2.91
N LEU A 34 -21.00 -6.30 2.57
CA LEU A 34 -20.31 -6.19 1.29
C LEU A 34 -19.12 -7.16 1.22
N ILE A 35 -18.26 -7.17 2.24
CA ILE A 35 -17.08 -8.04 2.28
C ILE A 35 -17.51 -9.50 2.36
N SER A 36 -18.48 -9.83 3.21
CA SER A 36 -18.95 -11.21 3.37
C SER A 36 -19.51 -11.78 2.06
N ARG A 37 -20.35 -11.01 1.34
CA ARG A 37 -20.92 -11.43 0.05
C ARG A 37 -19.84 -11.66 -1.02
N GLU A 38 -18.87 -10.75 -1.12
CA GLU A 38 -17.78 -10.86 -2.11
C GLU A 38 -16.87 -12.06 -1.82
N VAL A 39 -16.56 -12.29 -0.54
CA VAL A 39 -15.77 -13.42 -0.07
C VAL A 39 -16.48 -14.75 -0.32
N GLU A 40 -17.76 -14.85 0.04
CA GLU A 40 -18.57 -16.05 -0.18
C GLU A 40 -18.64 -16.40 -1.66
N TYR A 41 -18.98 -15.41 -2.51
CA TYR A 41 -19.00 -15.58 -3.95
C TYR A 41 -17.64 -16.02 -4.51
N PHE A 42 -16.55 -15.44 -4.01
CA PHE A 42 -15.21 -15.81 -4.45
C PHE A 42 -14.88 -17.27 -4.11
N LYS A 43 -15.10 -17.69 -2.87
CA LYS A 43 -14.82 -19.07 -2.43
C LYS A 43 -15.60 -20.11 -3.23
N GLU A 44 -16.85 -19.84 -3.54
CA GLU A 44 -17.72 -20.77 -4.27
C GLU A 44 -17.38 -20.91 -5.76
N ASN A 45 -16.77 -19.88 -6.36
CA ASN A 45 -16.65 -19.80 -7.82
C ASN A 45 -15.20 -19.81 -8.33
N ILE A 46 -14.21 -19.43 -7.52
CA ILE A 46 -12.83 -19.30 -7.99
C ILE A 46 -12.23 -20.62 -8.50
N SER A 47 -12.58 -21.74 -7.88
CA SER A 47 -12.11 -23.09 -8.28
C SER A 47 -12.68 -23.53 -9.64
N LYS A 48 -13.75 -22.90 -10.13
CA LYS A 48 -14.33 -23.15 -11.45
C LYS A 48 -13.52 -22.47 -12.55
N ILE A 49 -12.85 -21.36 -12.23
CA ILE A 49 -12.05 -20.58 -13.18
C ILE A 49 -10.74 -21.29 -13.50
N SER A 50 -10.41 -21.36 -14.79
CA SER A 50 -9.22 -22.01 -15.32
C SER A 50 -8.37 -21.08 -16.21
N THR A 51 -8.89 -19.92 -16.61
CA THR A 51 -8.18 -19.00 -17.48
C THR A 51 -8.24 -17.55 -16.98
N ALA A 52 -7.24 -16.75 -17.37
CA ALA A 52 -7.23 -15.31 -17.12
C ALA A 52 -8.47 -14.61 -17.70
N LYS A 53 -8.90 -15.03 -18.90
CA LYS A 53 -10.09 -14.51 -19.58
C LYS A 53 -11.36 -14.73 -18.77
N GLU A 54 -11.54 -15.93 -18.21
CA GLU A 54 -12.66 -16.22 -17.34
C GLU A 54 -12.65 -15.36 -16.07
N LEU A 55 -11.48 -15.17 -15.45
CA LEU A 55 -11.33 -14.30 -14.27
C LEU A 55 -11.75 -12.86 -14.57
N VAL A 56 -11.25 -12.25 -15.66
CA VAL A 56 -11.54 -10.83 -15.95
C VAL A 56 -12.99 -10.59 -16.40
N ASN A 57 -13.65 -11.62 -16.89
CA ASN A 57 -15.06 -11.56 -17.30
C ASN A 57 -16.00 -11.58 -16.09
N ASP A 58 -15.61 -12.22 -14.98
CA ASP A 58 -16.33 -12.16 -13.72
C ASP A 58 -15.89 -10.94 -12.89
N ARG A 59 -16.76 -9.93 -12.80
CA ARG A 59 -16.43 -8.68 -12.10
C ARG A 59 -16.19 -8.89 -10.60
N THR A 60 -16.90 -9.81 -9.96
CA THR A 60 -16.76 -10.02 -8.50
C THR A 60 -15.49 -10.79 -8.21
N LEU A 61 -15.18 -11.82 -8.99
CA LEU A 61 -13.91 -12.54 -8.85
C LEU A 61 -12.72 -11.65 -9.15
N LEU A 62 -12.78 -10.87 -10.24
CA LEU A 62 -11.73 -9.93 -10.58
C LEU A 62 -11.52 -8.89 -9.47
N LYS A 63 -12.61 -8.37 -8.88
CA LYS A 63 -12.50 -7.39 -7.78
C LYS A 63 -11.78 -7.97 -6.58
N VAL A 64 -12.17 -9.15 -6.11
CA VAL A 64 -11.52 -9.80 -4.96
C VAL A 64 -10.07 -10.15 -5.28
N ALA A 65 -9.81 -10.65 -6.49
CA ALA A 65 -8.47 -10.96 -6.95
C ALA A 65 -7.58 -9.71 -6.95
N LEU A 66 -7.95 -8.65 -7.66
CA LEU A 66 -7.19 -7.39 -7.69
C LEU A 66 -7.03 -6.78 -6.30
N GLY A 67 -8.11 -6.77 -5.51
CA GLY A 67 -8.08 -6.25 -4.15
C GLY A 67 -7.13 -7.02 -3.22
N ALA A 68 -6.93 -8.32 -3.43
CA ALA A 68 -5.97 -9.14 -2.69
C ALA A 68 -4.50 -8.81 -3.00
N PHE A 69 -4.23 -8.11 -4.11
CA PHE A 69 -2.91 -7.61 -4.50
C PHE A 69 -2.81 -6.07 -4.44
N GLY A 70 -3.87 -5.39 -3.98
CA GLY A 70 -3.91 -3.92 -3.87
C GLY A 70 -4.03 -3.20 -5.21
N LEU A 71 -4.57 -3.89 -6.22
CA LEU A 71 -4.76 -3.40 -7.59
C LEU A 71 -6.21 -2.98 -7.85
N ASP A 72 -6.94 -2.57 -6.81
CA ASP A 72 -8.37 -2.23 -6.85
C ASP A 72 -8.71 -1.19 -7.94
N ALA A 73 -7.80 -0.23 -8.16
CA ALA A 73 -7.96 0.84 -9.14
C ALA A 73 -8.01 0.32 -10.59
N ASP A 74 -7.48 -0.87 -10.86
CA ASP A 74 -7.42 -1.48 -12.19
C ASP A 74 -8.62 -2.35 -12.53
N LEU A 75 -9.64 -2.38 -11.68
CA LEU A 75 -10.90 -3.07 -11.99
C LEU A 75 -11.52 -2.66 -13.35
N PRO A 76 -11.42 -1.39 -13.81
CA PRO A 76 -11.84 -1.00 -15.16
C PRO A 76 -10.90 -1.48 -16.28
N ASN A 77 -9.62 -1.74 -15.97
CA ASN A 77 -8.54 -2.00 -16.94
C ASN A 77 -8.46 -3.49 -17.33
N LYS A 78 -9.61 -4.12 -17.60
CA LYS A 78 -9.72 -5.57 -17.82
C LYS A 78 -8.77 -6.13 -18.87
N ALA A 79 -8.65 -5.46 -20.03
CA ALA A 79 -7.79 -5.92 -21.13
C ALA A 79 -6.31 -5.91 -20.74
N PHE A 80 -5.88 -4.93 -19.95
CA PHE A 80 -4.52 -4.88 -19.44
C PHE A 80 -4.27 -6.01 -18.44
N VAL A 81 -5.17 -6.20 -17.48
CA VAL A 81 -5.05 -7.28 -16.48
C VAL A 81 -5.08 -8.65 -17.16
N GLU A 82 -5.96 -8.87 -18.14
CA GLU A 82 -6.01 -10.10 -18.93
C GLU A 82 -4.67 -10.35 -19.63
N LYS A 83 -4.14 -9.35 -20.34
CA LYS A 83 -2.86 -9.45 -21.03
C LYS A 83 -1.73 -9.85 -20.07
N VAL A 84 -1.65 -9.21 -18.92
CA VAL A 84 -0.62 -9.51 -17.91
C VAL A 84 -0.71 -10.96 -17.42
N LEU A 85 -1.93 -11.42 -17.09
CA LEU A 85 -2.15 -12.77 -16.59
C LEU A 85 -1.95 -13.86 -17.66
N VAL A 86 -2.24 -13.54 -18.94
CA VAL A 86 -2.05 -14.46 -20.07
C VAL A 86 -0.58 -14.58 -20.46
N GLU A 87 0.16 -13.47 -20.50
CA GLU A 87 1.59 -13.50 -20.82
C GLU A 87 2.43 -14.17 -19.72
N GLY A 88 1.88 -14.25 -18.51
CA GLY A 88 2.42 -15.10 -17.46
C GLY A 88 3.69 -14.55 -16.80
N SER A 89 4.40 -15.46 -16.14
CA SER A 89 5.58 -15.18 -15.32
C SER A 89 6.72 -16.19 -15.52
N LEU A 90 6.47 -17.28 -16.25
CA LEU A 90 7.44 -18.38 -16.45
C LEU A 90 8.69 -17.98 -17.25
N LEU A 91 8.54 -17.14 -18.27
CA LEU A 91 9.67 -16.68 -19.07
C LEU A 91 10.35 -15.51 -18.37
N GLU A 92 11.69 -15.49 -18.34
CA GLU A 92 12.46 -14.38 -17.74
C GLU A 92 12.12 -13.03 -18.37
N ASP A 93 11.69 -13.03 -19.62
CA ASP A 93 11.34 -11.85 -20.40
C ASP A 93 9.83 -11.58 -20.45
N ALA A 94 9.02 -12.31 -19.67
CA ALA A 94 7.57 -12.13 -19.62
C ALA A 94 7.17 -10.70 -19.24
N PHE A 95 6.05 -10.22 -19.78
CA PHE A 95 5.61 -8.83 -19.60
C PHE A 95 5.46 -8.42 -18.14
N ALA A 96 4.99 -9.32 -17.26
CA ALA A 96 4.87 -9.04 -15.84
C ALA A 96 6.21 -8.68 -15.17
N HIS A 97 7.33 -9.27 -15.61
CA HIS A 97 8.68 -8.93 -15.09
C HIS A 97 9.12 -7.53 -15.48
N ARG A 98 8.66 -7.04 -16.64
CA ARG A 98 9.01 -5.72 -17.19
C ARG A 98 8.18 -4.58 -16.59
N LEU A 99 7.09 -4.88 -15.89
CA LEU A 99 6.29 -3.87 -15.23
C LEU A 99 7.04 -3.25 -14.05
N SER A 100 6.89 -1.93 -13.90
CA SER A 100 7.44 -1.19 -12.75
C SER A 100 6.75 -1.59 -11.46
N ASP A 101 5.43 -1.81 -11.50
CA ASP A 101 4.65 -2.27 -10.36
C ASP A 101 4.69 -3.81 -10.28
N LYS A 102 5.42 -4.33 -9.29
CA LYS A 102 5.64 -5.77 -9.11
C LYS A 102 4.43 -6.53 -8.58
N ARG A 103 3.38 -5.84 -8.13
CA ARG A 103 2.14 -6.47 -7.63
C ARG A 103 1.42 -7.25 -8.72
N TYR A 104 1.57 -6.84 -9.98
CA TYR A 104 1.07 -7.59 -11.13
C TYR A 104 1.81 -8.92 -11.34
N LEU A 105 3.13 -8.94 -11.13
CA LEU A 105 3.92 -10.17 -11.17
C LEU A 105 3.50 -11.11 -10.04
N GLU A 106 3.34 -10.59 -8.81
CA GLU A 106 2.84 -11.35 -7.66
C GLU A 106 1.48 -11.99 -7.96
N MET A 107 0.54 -11.21 -8.51
CA MET A 107 -0.78 -11.70 -8.91
C MET A 107 -0.68 -12.80 -9.98
N THR A 108 0.15 -12.58 -10.99
CA THR A 108 0.33 -13.53 -12.10
C THR A 108 0.91 -14.85 -11.60
N VAL A 109 1.96 -14.80 -10.78
CA VAL A 109 2.55 -15.98 -10.13
C VAL A 109 1.54 -16.67 -9.22
N ALA A 110 0.77 -15.91 -8.44
CA ALA A 110 -0.20 -16.47 -7.50
C ALA A 110 -1.29 -17.28 -8.22
N PHE A 111 -1.85 -16.75 -9.31
CA PHE A 111 -2.89 -17.43 -10.08
C PHE A 111 -2.33 -18.54 -11.00
N GLY A 112 -1.17 -18.30 -11.61
CA GLY A 112 -0.45 -19.28 -12.43
C GLY A 112 -1.28 -19.79 -13.63
N PHE A 113 -1.96 -18.90 -14.36
CA PHE A 113 -2.74 -19.29 -15.55
C PHE A 113 -1.87 -19.72 -16.74
N ASP A 114 -0.57 -19.43 -16.68
CA ASP A 114 0.48 -19.89 -17.58
C ASP A 114 0.98 -21.32 -17.26
N LEU A 115 0.49 -21.92 -16.18
CA LEU A 115 0.75 -23.31 -15.82
C LEU A 115 -0.25 -24.25 -16.51
N GLY A 116 0.12 -25.53 -16.67
CA GLY A 116 -0.80 -26.54 -17.22
C GLY A 116 -2.09 -26.71 -16.39
N THR A 117 -1.97 -26.59 -15.06
CA THR A 117 -3.11 -26.50 -14.15
C THR A 117 -2.94 -25.23 -13.31
N PRO A 118 -3.90 -24.28 -13.35
CA PRO A 118 -3.78 -23.04 -12.58
C PRO A 118 -3.90 -23.30 -11.09
N ARG A 119 -3.26 -22.43 -10.30
CA ARG A 119 -3.26 -22.53 -8.84
C ARG A 119 -4.64 -22.26 -8.23
N SER A 120 -5.57 -21.69 -9.00
CA SER A 120 -6.99 -21.56 -8.62
C SER A 120 -7.67 -22.89 -8.29
N LYS A 121 -7.13 -24.02 -8.75
CA LYS A 121 -7.63 -25.37 -8.47
C LYS A 121 -7.17 -25.93 -7.12
N LEU A 122 -6.20 -25.30 -6.46
CA LEU A 122 -5.74 -25.72 -5.14
C LEU A 122 -6.83 -25.44 -4.10
N SER A 123 -7.05 -26.38 -3.18
CA SER A 123 -8.13 -26.29 -2.19
C SER A 123 -7.98 -25.12 -1.23
N ASP A 124 -6.75 -24.69 -0.94
CA ASP A 124 -6.42 -23.58 -0.06
C ASP A 124 -6.31 -22.23 -0.79
N PHE A 125 -6.39 -22.22 -2.12
CA PHE A 125 -6.22 -21.00 -2.92
C PHE A 125 -7.27 -19.94 -2.58
N GLY A 126 -8.54 -20.35 -2.56
CA GLY A 126 -9.66 -19.44 -2.26
C GLY A 126 -9.49 -18.75 -0.92
N ASP A 127 -9.10 -19.50 0.12
CA ASP A 127 -8.90 -18.98 1.47
C ASP A 127 -7.69 -18.05 1.56
N LYS A 128 -6.58 -18.38 0.88
CA LYS A 128 -5.39 -17.52 0.81
C LYS A 128 -5.70 -16.16 0.21
N ILE A 129 -6.37 -16.13 -0.95
CA ILE A 129 -6.72 -14.88 -1.63
C ILE A 129 -7.75 -14.09 -0.82
N VAL A 130 -8.75 -14.75 -0.23
CA VAL A 130 -9.73 -14.10 0.65
C VAL A 130 -9.07 -13.46 1.88
N LYS A 131 -8.11 -14.13 2.52
CA LYS A 131 -7.39 -13.58 3.66
C LYS A 131 -6.62 -12.31 3.28
N ALA A 132 -5.91 -12.36 2.15
CA ALA A 132 -5.20 -11.19 1.61
C ALA A 132 -6.16 -10.05 1.24
N TYR A 133 -7.29 -10.37 0.60
CA TYR A 133 -8.34 -9.41 0.25
C TYR A 133 -8.88 -8.69 1.48
N LYS A 134 -9.31 -9.44 2.51
CA LYS A 134 -9.85 -8.88 3.75
C LYS A 134 -8.86 -7.94 4.43
N GLY A 135 -7.60 -8.37 4.57
CA GLY A 135 -6.54 -7.54 5.13
C GLY A 135 -6.33 -6.24 4.37
N ARG A 136 -6.24 -6.31 3.03
CA ARG A 136 -6.06 -5.10 2.20
C ARG A 136 -7.27 -4.18 2.20
N GLN A 137 -8.50 -4.71 2.19
CA GLN A 137 -9.70 -3.88 2.30
C GLN A 137 -9.78 -3.18 3.67
N PHE A 138 -9.34 -3.86 4.74
CA PHE A 138 -9.21 -3.24 6.05
C PHE A 138 -8.17 -2.11 6.04
N GLU A 139 -6.99 -2.32 5.44
CA GLU A 139 -5.97 -1.28 5.24
C GLU A 139 -6.53 -0.08 4.44
N VAL A 140 -7.31 -0.33 3.39
CA VAL A 140 -7.99 0.72 2.60
C VAL A 140 -8.98 1.50 3.47
N ALA A 141 -9.82 0.81 4.26
CA ALA A 141 -10.76 1.46 5.17
C ALA A 141 -10.05 2.30 6.25
N VAL A 142 -8.89 1.83 6.73
CA VAL A 142 -8.01 2.59 7.63
C VAL A 142 -7.44 3.81 6.91
N GLY A 143 -7.02 3.70 5.66
CA GLY A 143 -6.47 4.82 4.89
C GLY A 143 -7.47 5.93 4.61
N GLN A 144 -8.75 5.58 4.43
CA GLN A 144 -9.83 6.56 4.31
C GLN A 144 -9.96 7.42 5.57
N ALA A 145 -9.66 6.88 6.74
CA ALA A 145 -9.63 7.63 8.00
C ALA A 145 -8.27 8.31 8.23
N ASN A 146 -7.15 7.63 7.93
CA ASN A 146 -5.81 8.15 8.08
C ASN A 146 -4.81 7.41 7.19
N GLU A 147 -4.29 8.09 6.16
CA GLU A 147 -3.32 7.50 5.22
C GLU A 147 -2.01 7.07 5.89
N GLY A 148 -1.54 7.80 6.91
CA GLY A 148 -0.36 7.40 7.67
C GLY A 148 -0.54 6.07 8.40
N MET A 149 -1.73 5.80 8.93
CA MET A 149 -2.04 4.51 9.56
C MET A 149 -2.11 3.38 8.54
N ARG A 150 -2.63 3.64 7.33
CA ARG A 150 -2.63 2.65 6.26
C ARG A 150 -1.21 2.28 5.86
N LEU A 151 -0.35 3.27 5.64
CA LEU A 151 1.06 3.03 5.31
C LEU A 151 1.77 2.25 6.42
N ALA A 152 1.50 2.55 7.69
CA ALA A 152 2.04 1.79 8.82
C ALA A 152 1.57 0.32 8.85
N LEU A 153 0.30 0.04 8.54
CA LEU A 153 -0.19 -1.33 8.39
C LEU A 153 0.48 -2.06 7.22
N THR A 154 0.62 -1.38 6.07
CA THR A 154 1.30 -1.93 4.90
C THR A 154 2.75 -2.29 5.21
N VAL A 155 3.47 -1.46 5.99
CA VAL A 155 4.81 -1.77 6.48
C VAL A 155 4.82 -3.05 7.29
N GLN A 156 3.95 -3.19 8.30
CA GLN A 156 3.93 -4.42 9.11
C GLN A 156 3.68 -5.68 8.29
N ARG A 157 2.84 -5.60 7.25
CA ARG A 157 2.54 -6.73 6.37
C ARG A 157 3.69 -7.02 5.41
N ASP A 158 3.98 -6.07 4.51
CA ASP A 158 4.89 -6.29 3.38
C ASP A 158 6.36 -6.35 3.83
N LEU A 159 6.77 -5.54 4.81
CA LEU A 159 8.16 -5.51 5.24
C LEU A 159 8.56 -6.82 5.92
N THR A 160 7.66 -7.44 6.68
CA THR A 160 7.88 -8.77 7.28
C THR A 160 8.11 -9.82 6.20
N ASP A 161 7.27 -9.84 5.17
CA ASP A 161 7.36 -10.81 4.08
C ASP A 161 8.67 -10.64 3.28
N ILE A 162 9.06 -9.39 2.99
CA ILE A 162 10.31 -9.10 2.26
C ILE A 162 11.54 -9.41 3.13
N ALA A 163 11.53 -9.02 4.41
CA ALA A 163 12.65 -9.22 5.32
C ALA A 163 12.92 -10.72 5.55
N ASN A 164 11.88 -11.55 5.60
CA ASN A 164 11.99 -13.01 5.73
C ASN A 164 12.19 -13.75 4.40
N GLY A 165 12.06 -13.06 3.26
CA GLY A 165 12.23 -13.66 1.94
C GLY A 165 13.65 -14.19 1.69
N ASP A 166 13.74 -15.29 0.94
CA ASP A 166 15.00 -15.88 0.48
C ASP A 166 15.53 -15.12 -0.74
N MET A 167 16.08 -13.94 -0.47
CA MET A 167 16.66 -13.05 -1.48
C MET A 167 17.83 -12.28 -0.89
N THR A 168 18.73 -11.81 -1.75
CA THR A 168 19.88 -11.01 -1.31
C THR A 168 19.42 -9.71 -0.65
N SER A 169 20.25 -9.14 0.23
CA SER A 169 19.94 -7.87 0.90
C SER A 169 19.61 -6.75 -0.10
N ASN A 170 20.34 -6.66 -1.22
CA ASN A 170 20.08 -5.67 -2.26
C ASN A 170 18.75 -5.90 -2.96
N SER A 171 18.40 -7.15 -3.27
CA SER A 171 17.11 -7.50 -3.87
C SER A 171 15.93 -7.12 -2.98
N LYS A 172 16.08 -7.27 -1.65
CA LYS A 172 15.09 -6.81 -0.66
C LYS A 172 14.88 -5.30 -0.74
N TRP A 173 15.97 -4.53 -0.77
CA TRP A 173 15.89 -3.08 -0.92
C TRP A 173 15.30 -2.63 -2.26
N PHE A 174 15.65 -3.28 -3.37
CA PHE A 174 15.03 -2.98 -4.66
C PHE A 174 13.52 -3.26 -4.65
N THR A 175 13.09 -4.30 -3.95
CA THR A 175 11.66 -4.61 -3.77
C THR A 175 10.96 -3.50 -2.98
N VAL A 176 11.58 -3.02 -1.90
CA VAL A 176 11.08 -1.87 -1.12
C VAL A 176 10.99 -0.60 -1.97
N MET A 177 12.05 -0.27 -2.72
CA MET A 177 12.09 0.92 -3.59
C MET A 177 11.15 0.83 -4.79
N GLY A 178 10.78 -0.38 -5.22
CA GLY A 178 9.81 -0.62 -6.29
C GLY A 178 8.35 -0.65 -5.82
N ASN A 179 8.11 -0.75 -4.51
CA ASN A 179 6.77 -0.74 -3.91
C ASN A 179 6.42 0.69 -3.47
N PRO A 180 5.45 1.38 -4.11
CA PRO A 180 5.19 2.80 -3.83
C PRO A 180 4.80 3.11 -2.38
N PRO A 181 3.92 2.34 -1.71
CA PRO A 181 3.67 2.50 -0.27
C PRO A 181 4.93 2.41 0.60
N LEU A 182 5.73 1.35 0.46
CA LEU A 182 6.94 1.17 1.26
C LEU A 182 7.98 2.25 0.99
N ARG A 183 8.18 2.58 -0.29
CA ARG A 183 9.05 3.69 -0.70
C ARG A 183 8.63 5.00 -0.04
N SER A 184 7.34 5.33 -0.06
CA SER A 184 6.84 6.55 0.59
C SER A 184 7.16 6.62 2.08
N VAL A 185 7.13 5.47 2.78
CA VAL A 185 7.50 5.39 4.20
C VAL A 185 8.99 5.67 4.38
N PHE A 186 9.85 4.96 3.64
CA PHE A 186 11.29 5.12 3.76
C PHE A 186 11.77 6.52 3.33
N ASP A 187 11.24 7.08 2.25
CA ASP A 187 11.54 8.45 1.81
C ASP A 187 11.18 9.46 2.92
N THR A 188 10.04 9.25 3.61
CA THR A 188 9.62 10.09 4.74
C THR A 188 10.56 9.94 5.94
N VAL A 189 10.91 8.69 6.30
CA VAL A 189 11.79 8.39 7.45
C VAL A 189 13.20 8.92 7.23
N PHE A 190 13.73 8.72 6.03
CA PHE A 190 15.06 9.14 5.62
C PHE A 190 15.14 10.63 5.23
N ASN A 191 13.99 11.33 5.23
CA ASN A 191 13.87 12.73 4.85
C ASN A 191 14.44 12.99 3.45
N LEU A 192 14.07 12.14 2.49
CA LEU A 192 14.49 12.22 1.11
C LEU A 192 13.46 13.02 0.29
N PRO A 193 13.91 13.98 -0.55
CA PRO A 193 13.01 14.74 -1.41
C PRO A 193 12.51 13.91 -2.58
N SER A 194 11.38 14.28 -3.18
CA SER A 194 10.84 13.58 -4.36
C SER A 194 11.81 13.51 -5.55
N SER A 195 12.70 14.51 -5.71
CA SER A 195 13.74 14.51 -6.74
C SER A 195 14.77 13.40 -6.59
N PHE A 196 14.86 12.79 -5.41
CA PHE A 196 15.77 11.67 -5.14
C PHE A 196 15.46 10.45 -6.04
N GLY A 197 14.20 10.24 -6.41
CA GLY A 197 13.80 9.17 -7.31
C GLY A 197 14.34 9.28 -8.74
N ALA A 198 14.91 10.43 -9.11
CA ALA A 198 15.53 10.63 -10.43
C ALA A 198 16.99 10.15 -10.51
N LEU A 199 17.61 9.79 -9.38
CA LEU A 199 18.97 9.27 -9.36
C LEU A 199 19.05 7.85 -9.92
N ASP A 200 20.24 7.40 -10.30
CA ASP A 200 20.47 5.99 -10.66
C ASP A 200 20.10 5.06 -9.50
N LEU A 201 19.52 3.90 -9.83
CA LEU A 201 18.97 2.98 -8.84
C LEU A 201 20.02 2.48 -7.84
N ASP A 202 21.27 2.29 -8.30
CA ASP A 202 22.39 1.89 -7.43
C ASP A 202 22.77 3.00 -6.43
N ARG A 203 22.68 4.27 -6.84
CA ARG A 203 22.89 5.41 -5.94
C ARG A 203 21.75 5.57 -4.95
N GLN A 204 20.53 5.28 -5.39
CA GLN A 204 19.39 5.26 -4.48
C GLN A 204 19.56 4.18 -3.40
N LEU A 205 19.98 2.98 -3.81
CA LEU A 205 20.27 1.87 -2.90
C LEU A 205 21.34 2.22 -1.85
N GLU A 206 22.47 2.78 -2.29
CA GLU A 206 23.58 3.16 -1.41
C GLU A 206 23.11 4.14 -0.31
N VAL A 207 22.32 5.14 -0.68
CA VAL A 207 21.77 6.10 0.29
C VAL A 207 20.74 5.46 1.21
N PHE A 208 19.88 4.56 0.70
CA PHE A 208 18.92 3.83 1.54
C PHE A 208 19.64 2.99 2.59
N GLN A 209 20.69 2.27 2.20
CA GLN A 209 21.51 1.44 3.09
C GLN A 209 22.24 2.29 4.15
N ASP A 210 22.88 3.39 3.76
CA ASP A 210 23.55 4.31 4.70
C ASP A 210 22.57 4.95 5.69
N ARG A 211 21.37 5.34 5.23
CA ARG A 211 20.34 5.90 6.12
C ARG A 211 19.77 4.86 7.07
N ALA A 212 19.53 3.64 6.59
CA ALA A 212 19.09 2.53 7.44
C ALA A 212 20.11 2.22 8.53
N GLU A 213 21.40 2.16 8.17
CA GLU A 213 22.48 1.90 9.13
C GLU A 213 22.55 2.99 10.20
N ARG A 214 22.50 4.26 9.80
CA ARG A 214 22.58 5.39 10.73
C ARG A 214 21.37 5.51 11.67
N LEU A 215 20.17 5.17 11.20
CA LEU A 215 18.94 5.36 11.97
C LEU A 215 18.54 4.12 12.77
N PHE A 216 18.80 2.92 12.26
CA PHE A 216 18.31 1.67 12.83
C PHE A 216 19.43 0.70 13.25
N GLY A 217 20.66 0.95 12.82
CA GLY A 217 21.87 0.23 13.26
C GLY A 217 22.36 -0.86 12.30
N SER A 218 21.68 -1.08 11.18
CA SER A 218 22.12 -2.01 10.12
C SER A 218 21.72 -1.50 8.74
N SER A 219 22.52 -1.80 7.72
CA SER A 219 22.18 -1.57 6.32
C SER A 219 21.33 -2.70 5.71
N ASP A 220 21.20 -3.83 6.42
CA ASP A 220 20.43 -4.98 5.94
C ASP A 220 18.95 -4.86 6.34
N LEU A 221 18.05 -5.08 5.37
CA LEU A 221 16.61 -5.04 5.58
C LEU A 221 16.12 -6.15 6.52
N THR A 222 16.90 -7.23 6.69
CA THR A 222 16.57 -8.34 7.61
C THR A 222 16.41 -7.90 9.06
N GLN A 223 16.98 -6.76 9.46
CA GLN A 223 16.76 -6.19 10.80
C GLN A 223 15.27 -5.93 11.08
N PHE A 224 14.49 -5.65 10.04
CA PHE A 224 13.05 -5.40 10.16
C PHE A 224 12.24 -6.69 10.21
N SER A 225 12.86 -7.88 10.28
CA SER A 225 12.16 -9.08 10.75
C SER A 225 11.89 -9.02 12.27
N ASP A 226 12.63 -8.19 13.01
CA ASP A 226 12.41 -7.92 14.42
C ASP A 226 11.21 -6.98 14.62
N PRO A 227 10.15 -7.40 15.35
CA PRO A 227 8.99 -6.55 15.65
C PRO A 227 9.36 -5.22 16.34
N GLU A 228 10.41 -5.18 17.16
CA GLU A 228 10.83 -3.95 17.84
C GLU A 228 11.40 -2.95 16.83
N LYS A 229 12.19 -3.42 15.86
CA LYS A 229 12.74 -2.58 14.78
C LYS A 229 11.66 -2.08 13.82
N GLN A 230 10.64 -2.88 13.57
CA GLN A 230 9.47 -2.42 12.81
C GLN A 230 8.71 -1.33 13.56
N GLU A 231 8.47 -1.50 14.87
CA GLU A 231 7.77 -0.50 15.67
C GLU A 231 8.58 0.81 15.73
N GLU A 232 9.91 0.72 15.86
CA GLU A 232 10.81 1.88 15.77
C GLU A 232 10.68 2.62 14.43
N LEU A 233 10.68 1.89 13.31
CA LEU A 233 10.47 2.45 11.97
C LEU A 233 9.11 3.16 11.84
N ILE A 234 8.05 2.51 12.30
CA ILE A 234 6.67 3.05 12.23
C ILE A 234 6.54 4.28 13.12
N GLN A 235 7.11 4.25 14.32
CA GLN A 235 7.13 5.40 15.22
C GLN A 235 7.84 6.59 14.55
N GLN A 236 9.04 6.39 13.99
CA GLN A 236 9.78 7.45 13.31
C GLN A 236 9.01 7.99 12.10
N PHE A 237 8.38 7.11 11.32
CA PHE A 237 7.54 7.49 10.18
C PHE A 237 6.34 8.36 10.61
N LEU A 238 5.60 7.94 11.63
CA LEU A 238 4.41 8.65 12.11
C LEU A 238 4.77 10.01 12.72
N VAL A 239 5.89 10.10 13.44
CA VAL A 239 6.39 11.38 13.96
C VAL A 239 6.76 12.32 12.81
N ARG A 240 7.51 11.86 11.80
CA ARG A 240 7.94 12.70 10.67
C ARG A 240 6.77 13.11 9.77
N SER A 241 5.84 12.20 9.48
CA SER A 241 4.64 12.50 8.71
C SER A 241 3.74 13.52 9.41
N GLN A 242 3.64 13.48 10.74
CA GLN A 242 2.95 14.53 11.51
C GLN A 242 3.65 15.88 11.40
N LEU A 243 4.97 15.94 11.53
CA LEU A 243 5.72 17.20 11.38
C LEU A 243 5.55 17.79 9.98
N ASN A 244 5.61 16.95 8.94
CA ASN A 244 5.41 17.36 7.55
C ASN A 244 3.99 17.88 7.32
N SER A 245 2.96 17.23 7.88
CA SER A 245 1.57 17.68 7.76
C SER A 245 1.29 18.98 8.52
N ILE A 246 1.87 19.17 9.71
CA ILE A 246 1.80 20.44 10.47
C ILE A 246 2.42 21.59 9.67
N ASN A 247 3.60 21.39 9.09
CA ASN A 247 4.29 22.41 8.30
C ASN A 247 3.43 22.87 7.09
N ILE A 248 2.78 21.94 6.40
CA ILE A 248 1.87 22.23 5.28
C ILE A 248 0.64 23.02 5.76
N GLY A 249 0.07 22.66 6.91
CA GLY A 249 -1.05 23.38 7.52
C GLY A 249 -0.71 24.83 7.90
N VAL A 250 0.48 25.06 8.48
CA VAL A 250 0.96 26.40 8.85
C VAL A 250 1.23 27.27 7.62
N GLN A 251 1.81 26.71 6.56
CA GLN A 251 2.03 27.44 5.29
C GLN A 251 0.71 27.81 4.61
N SER A 252 -0.26 26.90 4.59
CA SER A 252 -1.60 27.13 4.03
C SER A 252 -2.36 28.22 4.80
N GLY A 253 -2.28 28.22 6.14
CA GLY A 253 -2.89 29.26 6.98
C GLY A 253 -2.27 30.64 6.75
N ARG A 254 -0.96 30.73 6.52
CA ARG A 254 -0.29 32.00 6.18
C ARG A 254 -0.65 32.51 4.79
N ALA A 255 -0.79 31.63 3.80
CA ALA A 255 -1.26 31.99 2.46
C ALA A 255 -2.72 32.48 2.48
N ALA A 256 -3.60 31.83 3.25
CA ALA A 256 -4.97 32.29 3.43
C ALA A 256 -5.03 33.64 4.15
N LEU A 257 -4.20 33.85 5.17
CA LEU A 257 -4.13 35.12 5.90
C LEU A 257 -3.56 36.26 5.03
N SER A 258 -2.56 36.00 4.19
CA SER A 258 -2.03 37.03 3.28
C SER A 258 -3.06 37.42 2.21
N LEU A 259 -3.84 36.47 1.70
CA LEU A 259 -4.96 36.74 0.79
C LEU A 259 -6.07 37.53 1.47
N LEU A 260 -6.39 37.24 2.75
CA LEU A 260 -7.38 37.98 3.55
C LEU A 260 -6.93 39.39 3.93
N GLN A 261 -5.64 39.57 4.22
CA GLN A 261 -5.07 40.88 4.51
C GLN A 261 -4.99 41.75 3.24
N ASN A 262 -4.61 41.15 2.12
CA ASN A 262 -4.62 41.86 0.84
C ASN A 262 -6.05 42.19 0.37
N SER A 263 -7.03 41.30 0.57
CA SER A 263 -8.42 41.60 0.21
C SER A 263 -9.03 42.74 1.06
N ARG A 264 -8.70 42.82 2.37
CA ARG A 264 -9.09 43.96 3.22
C ARG A 264 -8.54 45.30 2.74
N SER A 265 -7.32 45.32 2.21
CA SER A 265 -6.71 46.53 1.65
C SER A 265 -7.44 47.04 0.41
N TYR A 266 -8.05 46.16 -0.40
CA TYR A 266 -8.86 46.56 -1.56
C TYR A 266 -10.21 47.17 -1.17
N PHE A 267 -10.86 46.67 -0.10
CA PHE A 267 -12.13 47.24 0.39
C PHE A 267 -11.96 48.57 1.13
N SER A 268 -10.77 48.88 1.65
CA SER A 268 -10.46 50.17 2.28
C SER A 268 -10.30 51.32 1.27
N ASN A 269 -9.94 51.02 0.02
CA ASN A 269 -9.73 52.04 -1.02
C ASN A 269 -11.00 52.37 -1.83
N SER A 270 -12.09 51.60 -1.68
CA SER A 270 -13.36 51.87 -2.36
C SER A 270 -14.31 52.80 -1.60
N GLN A 271 -13.94 53.31 -0.42
CA GLN A 271 -14.74 54.29 0.35
C GLN A 271 -14.26 55.74 0.23
N GLN A 272 -13.26 56.05 -0.61
CA GLN A 272 -12.84 57.45 -0.86
C GLN A 272 -13.50 58.09 -2.09
N PHE A 273 -14.51 57.45 -2.68
CA PHE A 273 -15.32 58.03 -3.75
C PHE A 273 -16.80 58.04 -3.36
N PHE A 274 -17.15 58.88 -2.39
CA PHE A 274 -18.46 59.54 -2.28
C PHE A 274 -18.28 60.86 -1.53
#